data_AF-A0A0Q8SV75-F1
#
_entry.id   AF-A0A0Q8SV75-F1
#
_cell.length_a   1.000
_cell.length_b   1.000
_cell.length_c   1.000
_cell.angle_alpha   90.00
_cell.angle_beta   90.00
_cell.angle_gamma   90.00
#
_symmetry.space_group_name_H-M   'P 1'
#
loop_
_entity.id
_entity.type
_entity.pdbx_description
1 polymer ?
#
loop_
_entity_poly.entity_id
_entity_poly.type
_entity_poly.pdbx_seq_one_letter_code
_entity_poly.pdbx_strand_id
1 'polypeptide(L)'
;MRTKFSKMLAATGLVTLDPEEDTTRYTPAEAYPEPEAEPEPAPAPAAQQQPALAPEQSVVAEQKDFADLYREANVPTVSYSAEKLLKLMAGLESMPMEVRKQAIKAMDDADETWTVDDSVLDAQRKVKALAIAKQKIAQQVASALQNADREIAAIHAEEQDKSAQVRKQIAELTALLDRGVARAAQQTADVRAAARTNQEAGERESARLDAEMNRLGQIVITFSGQSQVQK
;
A
#
# COMPACT_ATOMS: atom_id res chain seq x y z
N MET A 1 -24.35 -11.03 36.42
CA MET A 1 -23.74 -12.34 36.78
C MET A 1 -24.79 -13.41 37.13
N ARG A 2 -25.76 -13.74 36.24
CA ARG A 2 -26.79 -14.78 36.48
C ARG A 2 -26.89 -15.86 35.40
N THR A 3 -26.24 -15.70 34.26
CA THR A 3 -26.37 -16.60 33.10
C THR A 3 -25.29 -17.68 32.98
N LYS A 4 -24.23 -17.64 33.81
CA LYS A 4 -23.20 -18.70 33.83
C LYS A 4 -23.58 -19.90 34.71
N PHE A 5 -24.54 -19.73 35.64
CA PHE A 5 -25.02 -20.81 36.50
C PHE A 5 -26.02 -21.75 35.80
N SER A 6 -26.84 -21.25 34.87
CA SER A 6 -27.83 -22.09 34.16
C SER A 6 -27.23 -23.10 33.19
N LYS A 7 -25.96 -22.91 32.76
CA LYS A 7 -25.24 -23.90 31.94
C LYS A 7 -24.63 -25.05 32.76
N MET A 8 -24.49 -24.92 34.09
CA MET A 8 -23.94 -25.99 34.91
C MET A 8 -24.97 -27.09 35.27
N LEU A 9 -26.28 -26.79 35.22
CA LEU A 9 -27.34 -27.72 35.64
C LEU A 9 -27.85 -28.66 34.53
N ALA A 10 -27.51 -28.45 33.26
CA ALA A 10 -27.87 -29.37 32.18
C ALA A 10 -26.85 -30.52 31.98
N ALA A 11 -25.81 -30.58 32.81
CA ALA A 11 -24.76 -31.60 32.75
C ALA A 11 -25.12 -32.94 33.42
N THR A 12 -26.36 -33.16 33.87
CA THR A 12 -26.75 -34.38 34.60
C THR A 12 -27.46 -35.45 33.76
N GLY A 13 -27.51 -35.28 32.44
CA GLY A 13 -28.00 -36.30 31.52
C GLY A 13 -29.53 -36.43 31.45
N LEU A 14 -29.98 -37.12 30.40
CA LEU A 14 -31.37 -37.34 30.02
C LEU A 14 -32.10 -36.11 29.44
N VAL A 15 -31.80 -35.81 28.18
CA VAL A 15 -32.79 -35.78 27.07
C VAL A 15 -34.22 -36.13 27.54
N THR A 16 -35.29 -35.38 27.28
CA THR A 16 -35.92 -35.03 26.00
C THR A 16 -37.11 -34.13 26.33
N LEU A 17 -37.56 -33.30 25.39
CA LEU A 17 -38.95 -33.27 24.91
C LEU A 17 -38.98 -32.30 23.71
N ASP A 18 -38.73 -32.88 22.54
CA ASP A 18 -39.48 -32.57 21.31
C ASP A 18 -40.80 -33.39 21.39
N PRO A 19 -41.84 -33.20 20.56
CA PRO A 19 -42.44 -32.01 19.96
C PRO A 19 -43.99 -31.98 20.21
N GLU A 20 -44.70 -31.02 19.60
CA GLU A 20 -46.17 -30.98 19.36
C GLU A 20 -47.13 -30.55 20.50
N GLU A 21 -48.26 -29.98 20.04
CA GLU A 21 -49.46 -29.50 20.75
C GLU A 21 -49.39 -28.10 21.39
N ASP A 22 -50.32 -27.17 21.17
CA ASP A 22 -51.47 -27.11 20.26
C ASP A 22 -51.93 -25.64 20.25
N THR A 23 -52.35 -25.25 19.05
CA THR A 23 -53.20 -24.15 18.58
C THR A 23 -53.72 -23.01 19.48
N THR A 24 -53.82 -21.88 18.77
CA THR A 24 -54.88 -20.86 18.77
C THR A 24 -54.84 -19.67 19.73
N ARG A 25 -54.67 -18.50 19.10
CA ARG A 25 -55.35 -17.19 19.33
C ARG A 25 -55.13 -16.59 20.73
N TYR A 26 -54.59 -15.39 20.90
CA TYR A 26 -55.08 -14.11 20.38
C TYR A 26 -54.11 -12.99 20.83
N THR A 27 -53.87 -12.01 19.96
CA THR A 27 -53.08 -10.77 20.17
C THR A 27 -53.73 -9.82 21.19
N PRO A 28 -53.01 -8.91 21.88
CA PRO A 28 -52.57 -7.66 21.24
C PRO A 28 -51.08 -7.36 21.48
N ALA A 29 -50.35 -7.03 20.40
CA ALA A 29 -48.96 -6.63 20.45
C ALA A 29 -48.81 -5.25 21.12
N GLU A 30 -48.29 -5.24 22.33
CA GLU A 30 -47.71 -4.07 22.98
C GLU A 30 -46.46 -3.59 22.23
N ALA A 31 -46.26 -2.28 22.30
CA ALA A 31 -45.26 -1.47 21.63
C ALA A 31 -43.87 -2.13 21.55
N TYR A 32 -43.38 -2.30 20.32
CA TYR A 32 -41.96 -2.53 20.07
C TYR A 32 -41.22 -1.20 20.14
N PRO A 33 -40.27 -1.01 21.07
CA PRO A 33 -39.24 0.00 20.88
C PRO A 33 -38.33 -0.43 19.72
N GLU A 34 -38.08 0.55 18.87
CA GLU A 34 -37.20 0.55 17.70
C GLU A 34 -35.82 -0.05 18.03
N PRO A 35 -35.27 -0.97 17.21
CA PRO A 35 -33.94 -1.52 17.46
C PRO A 35 -32.88 -0.44 17.24
N GLU A 36 -32.25 0.01 18.31
CA GLU A 36 -31.01 0.79 18.28
C GLU A 36 -29.98 0.06 17.42
N ALA A 37 -29.51 0.76 16.39
CA ALA A 37 -28.50 0.29 15.46
C ALA A 37 -27.21 -0.13 16.19
N GLU A 38 -26.68 -1.30 15.83
CA GLU A 38 -25.34 -1.74 16.22
C GLU A 38 -24.30 -0.65 15.88
N PRO A 39 -23.32 -0.37 16.77
CA PRO A 39 -22.23 0.53 16.43
C PRO A 39 -21.39 -0.07 15.30
N GLU A 40 -21.29 0.67 14.20
CA GLU A 40 -20.48 0.31 13.04
C GLU A 40 -19.03 -0.05 13.42
N PRO A 41 -18.41 -1.05 12.76
CA PRO A 41 -17.01 -1.36 12.97
C PRO A 41 -16.15 -0.14 12.57
N ALA A 42 -15.19 0.21 13.43
CA ALA A 42 -14.23 1.28 13.17
C ALA A 42 -13.56 1.08 11.79
N PRO A 43 -13.33 2.17 11.03
CA PRO A 43 -12.76 2.07 9.69
C PRO A 43 -11.35 1.49 9.79
N ALA A 44 -11.09 0.42 9.04
CA ALA A 44 -9.74 -0.08 8.81
C ALA A 44 -8.85 1.07 8.30
N PRO A 45 -7.55 1.11 8.66
CA PRO A 45 -6.64 2.12 8.12
C PRO A 45 -6.72 2.07 6.60
N ALA A 46 -7.08 3.21 6.01
CA ALA A 46 -7.23 3.34 4.57
C ALA A 46 -5.98 2.79 3.90
N ALA A 47 -6.13 1.69 3.16
CA ALA A 47 -5.13 1.26 2.21
C ALA A 47 -4.85 2.48 1.33
N GLN A 48 -3.65 3.03 1.41
CA GLN A 48 -3.22 4.12 0.55
C GLN A 48 -3.50 3.66 -0.87
N GLN A 49 -4.45 4.34 -1.53
CA GLN A 49 -4.81 4.04 -2.90
C GLN A 49 -3.53 4.13 -3.70
N GLN A 50 -3.08 2.97 -4.18
CA GLN A 50 -1.98 2.86 -5.10
C GLN A 50 -2.29 3.81 -6.27
N PRO A 51 -1.39 4.74 -6.66
CA PRO A 51 -1.68 5.71 -7.70
C PRO A 51 -2.18 4.95 -8.93
N ALA A 52 -3.41 5.24 -9.35
CA ALA A 52 -3.92 4.72 -10.60
C ALA A 52 -2.93 5.15 -11.70
N LEU A 53 -2.36 4.18 -12.41
CA LEU A 53 -1.47 4.42 -13.54
C LEU A 53 -2.23 5.31 -14.54
N ALA A 54 -1.90 6.60 -14.55
CA ALA A 54 -2.43 7.52 -15.54
C ALA A 54 -2.02 7.02 -16.93
N PRO A 55 -2.88 7.18 -17.96
CA PRO A 55 -2.52 6.75 -19.30
C PRO A 55 -1.23 7.46 -19.73
N GLU A 56 -0.24 6.69 -20.17
CA GLU A 56 1.05 7.20 -20.60
C GLU A 56 0.85 8.13 -21.81
N GLN A 57 0.98 9.43 -21.57
CA GLN A 57 1.02 10.40 -22.65
C GLN A 57 2.43 10.37 -23.25
N SER A 58 2.54 9.82 -24.46
CA SER A 58 3.80 9.87 -25.22
C SER A 58 4.25 11.32 -25.38
N VAL A 59 5.54 11.56 -25.09
CA VAL A 59 6.18 12.87 -25.32
C VAL A 59 6.36 13.18 -26.81
N VAL A 60 6.19 12.20 -27.69
CA VAL A 60 6.27 12.33 -29.15
C VAL A 60 4.88 12.17 -29.75
N ALA A 61 4.43 13.21 -30.45
CA ALA A 61 3.24 13.14 -31.29
C ALA A 61 3.57 12.37 -32.58
N GLU A 62 3.10 11.14 -32.67
CA GLU A 62 3.24 10.31 -33.87
C GLU A 62 2.31 10.78 -34.99
N GLN A 63 2.64 10.38 -36.23
CA GLN A 63 1.82 10.63 -37.43
C GLN A 63 1.51 12.12 -37.69
N LYS A 64 2.39 13.01 -37.25
CA LYS A 64 2.30 14.42 -37.58
C LYS A 64 2.39 14.62 -39.09
N ASP A 65 1.49 15.44 -39.63
CA ASP A 65 1.43 15.72 -41.06
C ASP A 65 2.72 16.40 -41.56
N PHE A 66 3.17 16.01 -42.74
CA PHE A 66 4.37 16.57 -43.34
C PHE A 66 4.22 18.04 -43.68
N ALA A 67 3.02 18.50 -44.05
CA ALA A 67 2.76 19.92 -44.30
C ALA A 67 3.01 20.77 -43.04
N ASP A 68 2.66 20.24 -41.86
CA ASP A 68 2.95 20.89 -40.59
C ASP A 68 4.44 20.93 -40.29
N LEU A 69 5.18 19.84 -40.55
CA LEU A 69 6.64 19.82 -40.39
C LEU A 69 7.34 20.83 -41.30
N TYR A 70 6.88 20.97 -42.54
CA TYR A 70 7.41 21.96 -43.48
C TYR A 70 7.08 23.39 -43.06
N ARG A 71 5.86 23.62 -42.56
CA ARG A 71 5.44 24.92 -42.02
C ARG A 71 6.25 25.32 -40.79
N GLU A 72 6.50 24.39 -39.87
CA GLU A 72 7.34 24.64 -38.68
C GLU A 72 8.79 24.99 -39.04
N ALA A 73 9.31 24.38 -40.11
CA ALA A 73 10.63 24.69 -40.63
C ALA A 73 10.66 25.91 -41.56
N ASN A 74 9.52 26.61 -41.74
CA ASN A 74 9.36 27.75 -42.65
C ASN A 74 9.79 27.45 -44.09
N VAL A 75 9.47 26.26 -44.60
CA VAL A 75 9.73 25.89 -46.00
C VAL A 75 8.79 26.70 -46.91
N PRO A 76 9.31 27.50 -47.87
CA PRO A 76 8.47 28.25 -48.79
C PRO A 76 7.67 27.34 -49.71
N THR A 77 6.44 27.73 -50.03
CA THR A 77 5.62 27.05 -51.03
C THR A 77 6.09 27.42 -52.44
N VAL A 78 6.36 26.42 -53.28
CA VAL A 78 6.73 26.58 -54.69
C VAL A 78 5.60 26.13 -55.61
N SER A 79 5.50 26.72 -56.81
CA SER A 79 4.44 26.42 -57.79
C SER A 79 4.45 24.96 -58.25
N TYR A 80 5.66 24.43 -58.52
CA TYR A 80 5.89 23.02 -58.83
C TYR A 80 6.79 22.40 -57.74
N SER A 81 6.19 21.57 -56.88
CA SER A 81 6.87 21.03 -55.70
C SER A 81 7.56 19.71 -55.97
N ALA A 82 8.48 19.34 -55.06
CA ALA A 82 9.18 18.06 -55.11
C ALA A 82 8.21 16.85 -55.17
N GLU A 83 7.06 16.91 -54.50
CA GLU A 83 6.06 15.83 -54.53
C GLU A 83 5.39 15.68 -55.90
N LYS A 84 5.17 16.79 -56.61
CA LYS A 84 4.66 16.76 -57.99
C LYS A 84 5.69 16.10 -58.92
N LEU A 85 6.97 16.47 -58.77
CA LEU A 85 8.06 15.84 -59.52
C LEU A 85 8.18 14.34 -59.19
N LEU A 86 8.08 13.95 -57.91
CA LEU A 86 8.07 12.54 -57.50
C LEU A 86 6.89 11.78 -58.11
N LYS A 87 5.69 12.38 -58.14
CA LYS A 87 4.52 11.78 -58.78
C LYS A 87 4.71 11.59 -60.28
N LEU A 88 5.30 12.57 -60.97
CA LEU A 88 5.66 12.44 -62.39
C LEU A 88 6.69 11.32 -62.60
N MET A 89 7.73 11.25 -61.75
CA MET A 89 8.73 10.20 -61.80
C MET A 89 8.17 8.80 -61.53
N ALA A 90 7.16 8.69 -60.66
CA ALA A 90 6.43 7.45 -60.40
C ALA A 90 5.54 7.07 -61.59
N GLY A 91 4.93 8.04 -62.28
CA GLY A 91 4.17 7.79 -63.50
C GLY A 91 5.04 7.26 -64.67
N LEU A 92 6.32 7.62 -64.67
CA LEU A 92 7.31 7.16 -65.65
C LEU A 92 8.12 5.94 -65.17
N GLU A 93 7.62 5.22 -64.15
CA GLU A 93 8.40 4.17 -63.49
C GLU A 93 8.76 2.99 -64.42
N SER A 94 7.90 2.71 -65.40
CA SER A 94 8.09 1.66 -66.40
C SER A 94 9.24 1.90 -67.39
N MET A 95 9.72 3.14 -67.48
CA MET A 95 10.83 3.50 -68.38
C MET A 95 12.18 3.41 -67.65
N PRO A 96 13.27 3.07 -68.36
CA PRO A 96 14.63 3.15 -67.82
C PRO A 96 14.94 4.55 -67.28
N MET A 97 15.70 4.63 -66.19
CA MET A 97 16.02 5.88 -65.49
C MET A 97 16.55 6.98 -66.42
N GLU A 98 17.40 6.64 -67.39
CA GLU A 98 17.95 7.62 -68.34
C GLU A 98 16.88 8.16 -69.30
N VAL A 99 15.93 7.32 -69.74
CA VAL A 99 14.79 7.75 -70.57
C VAL A 99 13.85 8.65 -69.74
N ARG A 100 13.63 8.31 -68.46
CA ARG A 100 12.83 9.13 -67.53
C ARG A 100 13.43 10.52 -67.34
N LYS A 101 14.74 10.61 -67.13
CA LYS A 101 15.45 11.89 -67.01
C LYS A 101 15.34 12.72 -68.28
N GLN A 102 15.51 12.11 -69.45
CA GLN A 102 15.36 12.79 -70.73
C GLN A 102 13.94 13.32 -70.94
N ALA A 103 12.92 12.52 -70.62
CA ALA A 103 11.52 12.94 -70.70
C ALA A 103 11.21 14.13 -69.79
N ILE A 104 11.70 14.10 -68.54
CA ILE A 104 11.51 15.21 -67.59
C ILE A 104 12.21 16.48 -68.07
N LYS A 105 13.44 16.38 -68.58
CA LYS A 105 14.16 17.53 -69.16
C LYS A 105 13.45 18.10 -70.38
N ALA A 106 12.92 17.25 -71.26
CA ALA A 106 12.14 17.71 -72.40
C ALA A 106 10.83 18.41 -71.98
N MET A 107 10.21 17.99 -70.87
CA MET A 107 9.04 18.67 -70.29
C MET A 107 9.40 20.01 -69.63
N ASP A 108 10.56 20.08 -68.99
CA ASP A 108 11.15 21.29 -68.42
C ASP A 108 11.42 22.34 -69.50
N ASP A 109 12.10 21.94 -70.59
CA ASP A 109 12.42 22.81 -71.72
C ASP A 109 11.18 23.30 -72.50
N ALA A 110 10.07 22.55 -72.42
CA ALA A 110 8.84 22.83 -73.15
C ALA A 110 7.82 23.68 -72.38
N ASP A 111 7.96 23.82 -71.06
CA ASP A 111 7.00 24.51 -70.19
C ASP A 111 7.70 25.57 -69.32
N GLU A 112 7.49 26.84 -69.65
CA GLU A 112 8.09 27.97 -68.92
C GLU A 112 7.49 28.20 -67.51
N THR A 113 6.46 27.45 -67.12
CA THR A 113 5.75 27.66 -65.85
C THR A 113 6.41 26.98 -64.64
N TRP A 114 7.41 26.13 -64.86
CA TRP A 114 8.16 25.46 -63.79
C TRP A 114 9.59 25.18 -64.23
N THR A 115 10.45 24.89 -63.25
CA THR A 115 11.76 24.29 -63.52
C THR A 115 12.06 23.10 -62.61
N VAL A 116 12.79 22.11 -63.13
CA VAL A 116 13.35 21.00 -62.34
C VAL A 116 14.21 21.55 -61.19
N ASP A 117 14.96 22.64 -61.39
CA ASP A 117 15.83 23.21 -60.36
C ASP A 117 15.06 23.72 -59.14
N ASP A 118 13.87 24.29 -59.34
CA ASP A 118 12.97 24.74 -58.26
C ASP A 118 12.48 23.55 -57.43
N SER A 119 12.16 22.44 -58.10
CA SER A 119 11.72 21.20 -57.46
C SER A 119 12.85 20.57 -56.65
N VAL A 120 14.08 20.63 -57.17
CA VAL A 120 15.28 20.14 -56.48
C VAL A 120 15.57 21.01 -55.24
N LEU A 121 15.47 22.33 -55.37
CA LEU A 121 15.66 23.25 -54.25
C LEU A 121 14.58 23.06 -53.16
N ASP A 122 13.33 22.87 -53.54
CA ASP A 122 12.23 22.51 -52.63
C ASP A 122 12.51 21.18 -51.91
N ALA A 123 12.95 20.14 -52.64
CA ALA A 123 13.32 18.85 -52.07
C ALA A 123 14.44 18.99 -51.03
N GLN A 124 15.50 19.76 -51.34
CA GLN A 124 16.59 20.01 -50.39
C GLN A 124 16.10 20.70 -49.11
N ARG A 125 15.21 21.69 -49.23
CA ARG A 125 14.62 22.40 -48.08
C ARG A 125 13.76 21.46 -47.23
N LYS A 126 12.93 20.63 -47.86
CA LYS A 126 12.08 19.64 -47.17
C LYS A 126 12.90 18.56 -46.49
N VAL A 127 13.94 18.02 -47.13
CA VAL A 127 14.87 17.06 -46.49
C VAL A 127 15.52 17.68 -45.26
N LYS A 128 15.97 18.94 -45.34
CA LYS A 128 16.52 19.66 -44.18
C LYS A 128 15.48 19.83 -43.07
N ALA A 129 14.25 20.19 -43.41
CA ALA A 129 13.15 20.31 -42.45
C ALA A 129 12.88 18.99 -41.71
N LEU A 130 12.82 17.87 -42.44
CA LEU A 130 12.62 16.54 -41.86
C LEU A 130 13.80 16.12 -40.98
N ALA A 131 15.04 16.43 -41.38
CA ALA A 131 16.22 16.15 -40.56
C ALA A 131 16.19 16.93 -39.23
N ILE A 132 15.78 18.20 -39.26
CA ILE A 132 15.60 19.03 -38.05
C ILE A 132 14.50 18.44 -37.16
N ALA A 133 13.35 18.07 -37.74
CA ALA A 133 12.26 17.45 -37.00
C ALA A 133 12.70 16.14 -36.31
N LYS A 134 13.42 15.27 -37.03
CA LYS A 134 14.00 14.04 -36.49
C LYS A 134 14.96 14.32 -35.33
N GLN A 135 15.81 15.34 -35.46
CA GLN A 135 16.72 15.73 -34.39
C GLN A 135 15.97 16.24 -33.15
N LYS A 136 14.93 17.05 -33.34
CA LYS A 136 14.08 17.55 -32.25
C LYS A 136 13.40 16.40 -31.50
N ILE A 137 12.86 15.41 -32.22
CA ILE A 137 12.26 14.20 -31.62
C ILE A 137 13.32 13.45 -30.80
N ALA A 138 14.53 13.24 -31.34
CA ALA A 138 15.59 12.57 -30.60
C ALA A 138 15.98 13.32 -29.32
N GLN A 139 16.02 14.65 -29.34
CA GLN A 139 16.27 15.48 -28.15
C GLN A 139 15.14 15.38 -27.12
N GLN A 140 13.88 15.38 -27.58
CA GLN A 140 12.72 15.21 -26.69
C GLN A 140 12.75 13.86 -25.99
N VAL A 141 13.02 12.77 -26.73
CA VAL A 141 13.14 11.42 -26.18
C VAL A 141 14.30 11.35 -25.18
N ALA A 142 15.48 11.88 -25.53
CA ALA A 142 16.63 11.89 -24.62
C ALA A 142 16.34 12.66 -23.32
N SER A 143 15.64 13.80 -23.40
CA SER A 143 15.23 14.56 -22.23
C SER A 143 14.20 13.80 -21.39
N ALA A 144 13.25 13.12 -22.02
CA ALA A 144 12.23 12.34 -21.32
C ALA A 144 12.85 11.15 -20.57
N LEU A 145 13.78 10.43 -21.21
CA LEU A 145 14.54 9.35 -20.57
C LEU A 145 15.36 9.86 -19.38
N GLN A 146 16.06 10.99 -19.53
CA GLN A 146 16.81 11.59 -18.43
C GLN A 146 15.92 11.99 -17.25
N ASN A 147 14.72 12.52 -17.52
CA ASN A 147 13.76 12.86 -16.47
C ASN A 147 13.23 11.60 -15.78
N ALA A 148 12.90 10.55 -16.54
CA ALA A 148 12.48 9.27 -15.98
C ALA A 148 13.56 8.67 -15.07
N ASP A 149 14.83 8.68 -15.48
CA ASP A 149 15.95 8.20 -14.65
C ASP A 149 16.07 8.98 -13.33
N ARG A 150 15.87 10.30 -13.37
CA ARG A 150 15.87 11.15 -12.16
C ARG A 150 14.70 10.84 -11.24
N GLU A 151 13.51 10.65 -11.79
CA GLU A 151 12.31 10.30 -11.02
C GLU A 151 12.46 8.92 -10.37
N ILE A 152 12.96 7.92 -11.10
CA ILE A 152 13.26 6.59 -10.57
C ILE A 152 14.29 6.68 -9.43
N ALA A 153 15.37 7.45 -9.61
CA ALA A 153 16.37 7.65 -8.56
C ALA A 153 15.78 8.32 -7.31
N ALA A 154 14.89 9.31 -7.48
CA ALA A 154 14.20 9.96 -6.37
C ALA A 154 13.27 8.99 -5.61
N ILE A 155 12.51 8.16 -6.34
CA ILE A 155 11.66 7.12 -5.76
C ILE A 155 12.49 6.15 -4.92
N HIS A 156 13.62 5.67 -5.44
CA HIS A 156 14.50 4.78 -4.69
C HIS A 156 15.12 5.42 -3.45
N ALA A 157 15.51 6.70 -3.52
CA ALA A 157 16.01 7.42 -2.36
C ALA A 157 14.94 7.56 -1.27
N GLU A 158 13.71 7.93 -1.65
CA GLU A 158 12.58 8.02 -0.72
C GLU A 158 12.24 6.67 -0.09
N GLU A 159 12.29 5.58 -0.87
CA GLU A 159 12.10 4.22 -0.37
C GLU A 159 13.17 3.83 0.67
N GLN A 160 14.44 4.13 0.39
CA GLN A 160 15.55 3.86 1.31
C GLN A 160 15.41 4.63 2.62
N ASP A 161 15.04 5.92 2.55
CA ASP A 161 14.82 6.76 3.73
C ASP A 161 13.67 6.24 4.59
N LYS A 162 12.53 5.91 3.96
CA LYS A 162 11.38 5.31 4.66
C LYS A 162 11.75 3.97 5.30
N SER A 163 12.51 3.12 4.59
CA SER A 163 12.97 1.84 5.13
C SER A 163 13.89 2.02 6.34
N ALA A 164 14.82 2.97 6.28
CA ALA A 164 15.69 3.32 7.40
C ALA A 164 14.90 3.84 8.61
N GLN A 165 13.88 4.67 8.37
CA GLN A 165 12.98 5.16 9.42
C GLN A 165 12.21 4.02 10.09
N VAL A 166 11.65 3.09 9.31
CA VAL A 166 10.94 1.91 9.86
C VAL A 166 11.89 1.06 10.70
N ARG A 167 13.12 0.80 10.23
CA ARG A 167 14.13 0.04 11.00
C ARG A 167 14.47 0.71 12.33
N LYS A 168 14.58 2.05 12.34
CA LYS A 168 14.79 2.82 13.57
C LYS A 168 13.63 2.68 14.54
N GLN A 169 12.39 2.81 14.06
CA GLN A 169 11.19 2.64 14.89
C GLN A 169 11.10 1.22 15.48
N ILE A 170 11.44 0.19 14.70
CA ILE A 170 11.51 -1.19 15.19
C ILE A 170 12.52 -1.29 16.34
N ALA A 171 13.74 -0.74 16.17
CA ALA A 171 14.77 -0.78 17.22
C ALA A 171 14.33 -0.06 18.50
N GLU A 172 13.68 1.10 18.37
CA GLU A 172 13.13 1.85 19.52
C GLU A 172 12.02 1.07 20.25
N LEU A 173 11.10 0.45 19.50
CA LEU A 173 10.04 -0.37 20.07
C LEU A 173 10.59 -1.64 20.74
N THR A 174 11.58 -2.29 20.14
CA THR A 174 12.27 -3.44 20.76
C THR A 174 12.95 -3.03 22.06
N ALA A 175 13.66 -1.90 22.09
CA ALA A 175 14.30 -1.41 23.31
C ALA A 175 13.28 -1.06 24.42
N LEU A 176 12.11 -0.53 24.04
CA LEU A 176 11.02 -0.27 24.97
C LEU A 176 10.44 -1.58 25.54
N LEU A 177 10.25 -2.59 24.68
CA LEU A 177 9.79 -3.93 25.07
C LEU A 177 10.75 -4.56 26.07
N ASP A 178 12.06 -4.57 25.77
CA ASP A 178 13.09 -5.18 26.63
C ASP A 178 13.13 -4.51 28.01
N ARG A 179 13.01 -3.18 28.06
CA ARG A 179 12.90 -2.44 29.32
C ARG A 179 11.63 -2.80 30.10
N GLY A 180 10.51 -3.01 29.40
CA GLY A 180 9.26 -3.49 29.99
C GLY A 180 9.41 -4.86 30.63
N VAL A 181 10.05 -5.80 29.92
CA VAL A 181 10.33 -7.16 30.41
C VAL A 181 11.24 -7.13 31.64
N ALA A 182 12.33 -6.37 31.60
CA ALA A 182 13.25 -6.24 32.73
C ALA A 182 12.55 -5.66 33.98
N ARG A 183 11.70 -4.64 33.80
CA ARG A 183 10.92 -4.07 34.91
C ARG A 183 9.93 -5.07 35.50
N ALA A 184 9.21 -5.81 34.65
CA ALA A 184 8.27 -6.83 35.10
C ALA A 184 8.99 -7.96 35.86
N ALA A 185 10.17 -8.37 35.40
CA ALA A 185 11.01 -9.35 36.08
C ALA A 185 11.45 -8.84 37.47
N GLN A 186 11.91 -7.59 37.57
CA GLN A 186 12.28 -6.97 38.84
C GLN A 186 11.09 -6.90 39.81
N GLN A 187 9.94 -6.39 39.36
CA GLN A 187 8.73 -6.32 40.18
C GLN A 187 8.30 -7.71 40.68
N THR A 188 8.41 -8.73 39.82
CA THR A 188 8.12 -10.12 40.22
C THR A 188 9.10 -10.61 41.28
N ALA A 189 10.39 -10.31 41.14
CA ALA A 189 11.40 -10.67 42.13
C ALA A 189 11.15 -9.97 43.47
N ASP A 190 10.83 -8.68 43.46
CA ASP A 190 10.53 -7.90 44.67
C ASP A 190 9.30 -8.44 45.40
N VAL A 191 8.22 -8.74 44.68
CA VAL A 191 6.99 -9.33 45.25
C VAL A 191 7.28 -10.70 45.85
N ARG A 192 8.06 -11.54 45.16
CA ARG A 192 8.46 -12.87 45.68
C ARG A 192 9.34 -12.76 46.92
N ALA A 193 10.28 -11.81 46.95
CA ALA A 193 11.13 -11.56 48.11
C ALA A 193 10.29 -11.12 49.32
N ALA A 194 9.38 -10.17 49.13
CA ALA A 194 8.46 -9.72 50.18
C ALA A 194 7.57 -10.86 50.70
N ALA A 195 7.02 -11.68 49.80
CA ALA A 195 6.22 -12.86 50.18
C ALA A 195 7.04 -13.83 51.04
N ARG A 196 8.29 -14.11 50.66
CA ARG A 196 9.19 -14.98 51.43
C ARG A 196 9.52 -14.41 52.81
N THR A 197 9.84 -13.11 52.90
CA THR A 197 10.09 -12.45 54.19
C THR A 197 8.87 -12.52 55.12
N ASN A 198 7.66 -12.31 54.58
CA ASN A 198 6.42 -12.42 55.34
C ASN A 198 6.18 -13.86 55.82
N GLN A 199 6.46 -14.85 54.97
CA GLN A 199 6.38 -16.27 55.35
C GLN A 199 7.34 -16.59 56.51
N GLU A 200 8.62 -16.23 56.39
CA GLU A 200 9.64 -16.45 57.43
C GLU A 200 9.33 -15.69 58.73
N ALA A 201 8.72 -14.51 58.65
CA ALA A 201 8.24 -13.78 59.82
C ALA A 201 7.03 -14.47 60.47
N GLY A 202 6.07 -14.95 59.68
CA GLY A 202 4.91 -15.70 60.15
C GLY A 202 5.29 -17.02 60.82
N GLU A 203 6.24 -17.77 60.25
CA GLU A 203 6.76 -19.01 60.85
C GLU A 203 7.43 -18.74 62.21
N ARG A 204 8.25 -17.70 62.31
CA ARG A 204 8.89 -17.30 63.58
C ARG A 204 7.87 -16.86 64.63
N GLU A 205 6.88 -16.08 64.23
CA GLU A 205 5.83 -15.61 65.15
C GLU A 205 4.94 -16.77 65.61
N SER A 206 4.56 -17.68 64.71
CA SER A 206 3.81 -18.89 65.06
C SER A 206 4.56 -19.72 66.09
N ALA A 207 5.86 -19.99 65.85
CA ALA A 207 6.68 -20.73 66.80
C ALA A 207 6.78 -20.05 68.18
N ARG A 208 6.83 -18.71 68.21
CA ARG A 208 6.78 -17.93 69.46
C ARG A 208 5.44 -18.10 70.18
N LEU A 209 4.33 -18.01 69.45
CA LEU A 209 2.98 -18.17 70.01
C LEU A 209 2.75 -19.60 70.51
N ASP A 210 3.18 -20.62 69.77
CA ASP A 210 3.10 -22.03 70.18
C ASP A 210 3.89 -22.30 71.47
N ALA A 211 5.08 -21.72 71.60
CA ALA A 211 5.87 -21.84 72.83
C ALA A 211 5.14 -21.24 74.04
N GLU A 212 4.51 -20.06 73.89
CA GLU A 212 3.75 -19.42 74.96
C GLU A 212 2.44 -20.16 75.26
N MET A 213 1.74 -20.66 74.23
CA MET A 213 0.57 -21.52 74.40
C MET A 213 0.90 -22.78 75.19
N ASN A 214 2.00 -23.46 74.88
CA ASN A 214 2.46 -24.63 75.62
C ASN A 214 2.77 -24.28 77.08
N ARG A 215 3.45 -23.15 77.32
CA ARG A 215 3.74 -22.65 78.67
C ARG A 215 2.47 -22.40 79.48
N LEU A 216 1.47 -21.74 78.91
CA LEU A 216 0.18 -21.50 79.55
C LEU A 216 -0.63 -22.79 79.71
N GLY A 217 -0.59 -23.69 78.72
CA GLY A 217 -1.23 -24.99 78.77
C GLY A 217 -0.72 -25.87 79.91
N GLN A 218 0.59 -25.82 80.22
CA GLN A 218 1.15 -26.51 81.38
C GLN A 218 0.53 -26.06 82.70
N ILE A 219 0.23 -24.75 82.84
CA ILE A 219 -0.50 -24.23 84.01
C ILE A 219 -1.87 -24.88 84.08
N VAL A 220 -2.63 -24.85 82.97
CA VAL A 220 -3.96 -25.45 82.91
C VAL A 220 -3.89 -26.93 83.29
N ILE A 221 -2.98 -27.73 82.73
CA ILE A 221 -2.83 -29.15 83.04
C ILE A 221 -2.49 -29.38 84.53
N THR A 222 -1.54 -28.61 85.07
CA THR A 222 -1.10 -28.74 86.47
C THR A 222 -2.23 -28.48 87.46
N PHE A 223 -3.06 -27.46 87.22
CA PHE A 223 -4.12 -27.06 88.16
C PHE A 223 -5.49 -27.69 87.87
N SER A 224 -5.76 -28.13 86.63
CA SER A 224 -7.02 -28.85 86.29
C SER A 224 -6.90 -30.36 86.50
N GLY A 225 -5.71 -30.94 86.33
CA GLY A 225 -5.42 -32.36 86.61
C GLY A 225 -5.38 -32.70 88.10
N GLN A 226 -5.36 -31.70 88.99
CA GLN A 226 -5.44 -31.85 90.44
C GLN A 226 -6.87 -31.79 91.00
N SER A 227 -7.90 -31.95 90.18
CA SER A 227 -9.24 -32.29 90.68
C SER A 227 -9.35 -33.78 90.99
N GLN A 228 -8.54 -34.28 91.91
CA GLN A 228 -8.81 -35.52 92.64
C GLN A 228 -8.93 -35.19 94.12
N VAL A 229 -10.12 -35.48 94.64
CA VAL A 229 -10.31 -36.07 95.96
C VAL A 229 -9.80 -35.24 97.12
N GLN A 230 -10.72 -34.51 97.77
CA GLN A 230 -10.70 -34.48 99.22
C GLN A 230 -12.12 -34.36 99.79
N LYS A 231 -12.48 -35.47 100.46
CA LYS A 231 -13.60 -35.74 101.38
C LYS A 231 -14.90 -36.23 100.77
#